data_AF-A0A7S3S4G4-F1
#
_entry.id   AF-A0A7S3S4G4-F1
#
_cell.length_a   1.000
_cell.length_b   1.000
_cell.length_c   1.000
_cell.angle_alpha   90.00
_cell.angle_beta   90.00
_cell.angle_gamma   90.00
#
_symmetry.space_group_name_H-M   'P 1'
#
loop_
_entity.id
_entity.type
_entity.pdbx_description
1 polymer ?
#
loop_
_entity_poly.entity_id
_entity_poly.type
_entity_poly.pdbx_seq_one_letter_code
_entity_poly.pdbx_strand_id
1 'polypeptide(L)'
;KAYIHRVGRTARAGGRGRALLFLLPQEIAFLKYLKQANVPVCEYEFPTSKLANVGAQLEKLVAKNYYLHKSAREAYRSYIHAYNSHSFKDVFDVYALDLQGVAKSFGFENPPKVTLMLKANPKEPSRRKGAKQGRFSEENPYGSRPKNDTRQFARQ
;
A
#
# COMPACT_ATOMS: atom_id res chain seq x y z
N LYS A 1 16.37 -5.65 12.58
CA LYS A 1 17.31 -6.80 12.55
C LYS A 1 17.40 -7.49 11.17
N ALA A 2 16.31 -7.67 10.42
CA ALA A 2 16.32 -8.40 9.14
C ALA A 2 17.31 -7.86 8.07
N TYR A 3 17.47 -6.54 7.93
CA TYR A 3 18.41 -5.95 6.96
C TYR A 3 19.87 -6.35 7.20
N ILE A 4 20.33 -6.29 8.45
CA ILE A 4 21.70 -6.66 8.85
C ILE A 4 22.01 -8.11 8.47
N HIS A 5 21.06 -9.03 8.71
CA HIS A 5 21.22 -10.43 8.34
C HIS A 5 21.27 -10.64 6.82
N ARG A 6 20.59 -9.80 6.04
CA ARG A 6 20.60 -9.85 4.56
C ARG A 6 21.93 -9.39 4.00
N VAL A 7 22.46 -8.26 4.47
CA VAL A 7 23.78 -7.78 4.01
C VAL A 7 24.90 -8.73 4.47
N GLY A 8 24.76 -9.37 5.63
CA GLY A 8 25.66 -10.45 6.08
C GLY A 8 25.59 -11.74 5.23
N ARG A 9 24.83 -11.77 4.13
CA ARG A 9 24.91 -12.84 3.13
C ARG A 9 26.00 -12.57 2.08
N THR A 10 26.40 -11.32 1.88
CA THR A 10 27.53 -10.94 1.03
C THR A 10 28.86 -11.10 1.78
N ALA A 11 30.00 -11.10 1.09
CA ALA A 11 31.34 -11.11 1.70
C ALA A 11 31.64 -12.30 2.66
N ARG A 12 31.27 -13.53 2.27
CA ARG A 12 31.59 -14.74 3.06
C ARG A 12 33.01 -15.24 2.81
N ALA A 13 33.58 -15.96 3.78
CA ALA A 13 34.87 -16.64 3.67
C ALA A 13 36.03 -15.73 3.19
N GLY A 14 36.12 -14.52 3.74
CA GLY A 14 37.18 -13.56 3.37
C GLY A 14 36.98 -12.83 2.05
N GLY A 15 35.87 -13.09 1.33
CA GLY A 15 35.52 -12.37 0.10
C GLY A 15 35.09 -10.92 0.37
N ARG A 16 35.26 -10.04 -0.62
CA ARG A 16 34.71 -8.68 -0.60
C ARG A 16 33.30 -8.67 -1.19
N GLY A 17 32.41 -7.91 -0.57
CA GLY A 17 31.02 -7.78 -0.99
C GLY A 17 30.53 -6.36 -0.83
N ARG A 18 29.59 -5.96 -1.69
CA ARG A 18 28.89 -4.67 -1.61
C ARG A 18 27.40 -4.93 -1.54
N ALA A 19 26.67 -4.08 -0.85
CA ALA A 19 25.22 -4.08 -0.79
C ALA A 19 24.71 -2.68 -1.11
N LEU A 20 23.67 -2.60 -1.93
CA LEU A 20 22.98 -1.35 -2.25
C LEU A 20 21.61 -1.37 -1.59
N LEU A 21 21.21 -0.23 -1.04
CA LEU A 21 19.90 -0.01 -0.46
C LEU A 21 19.24 1.13 -1.24
N PHE A 22 18.10 0.83 -1.85
CA PHE A 22 17.26 1.84 -2.47
C PHE A 22 16.25 2.31 -1.44
N LEU A 23 16.13 3.63 -1.27
CA LEU A 23 15.18 4.27 -0.38
C LEU A 23 14.34 5.27 -1.16
N LEU A 24 13.04 5.28 -0.91
CA LEU A 24 12.17 6.35 -1.32
C LEU A 24 12.37 7.57 -0.38
N PRO A 25 11.99 8.78 -0.81
CA PRO A 25 12.15 9.99 0.00
C PRO A 25 11.49 9.89 1.38
N GLN A 26 10.32 9.26 1.48
CA GLN A 26 9.65 9.02 2.77
C GLN A 26 10.36 7.98 3.67
N GLU A 27 11.20 7.10 3.12
CA GLU A 27 11.89 6.03 3.85
C GLU A 27 13.23 6.47 4.44
N ILE A 28 13.68 7.72 4.21
CA ILE A 28 14.99 8.23 4.66
C ILE A 28 15.18 8.09 6.18
N ALA A 29 14.09 8.16 6.95
CA ALA A 29 14.11 7.93 8.39
C ALA A 29 14.69 6.56 8.79
N PHE A 30 14.65 5.57 7.89
CA PHE A 30 15.29 4.26 8.08
C PHE A 30 16.79 4.36 8.38
N LEU A 31 17.48 5.35 7.81
CA LEU A 31 18.91 5.55 8.02
C LEU A 31 19.24 5.82 9.50
N LYS A 32 18.32 6.43 10.26
CA LYS A 32 18.49 6.66 11.70
C LYS A 32 18.57 5.33 12.46
N TYR A 33 17.75 4.35 12.08
CA TYR A 33 17.78 3.01 12.65
C TYR A 33 19.07 2.25 12.32
N LEU A 34 19.60 2.42 11.10
CA LEU A 34 20.89 1.83 10.71
C LEU A 34 22.05 2.44 11.49
N LYS A 35 22.03 3.77 11.70
CA LYS A 35 23.02 4.47 12.51
C LYS A 35 23.00 4.00 13.97
N GLN A 36 21.83 3.83 14.56
CA GLN A 36 21.68 3.28 15.92
C GLN A 36 22.18 1.83 16.03
N ALA A 37 22.08 1.06 14.95
CA ALA A 37 22.61 -0.30 14.87
C ALA A 37 24.12 -0.35 14.53
N ASN A 38 24.81 0.78 14.54
CA ASN A 38 26.24 0.92 14.19
C ASN A 38 26.59 0.38 12.79
N VAL A 39 25.68 0.52 11.83
CA VAL A 39 25.93 0.16 10.42
C VAL A 39 26.31 1.43 9.66
N PRO A 40 27.56 1.58 9.19
CA PRO A 40 27.94 2.71 8.36
C PRO A 40 27.28 2.58 6.98
N VAL A 41 26.66 3.67 6.52
CA VAL A 41 26.02 3.78 5.21
C VAL A 41 26.61 4.99 4.50
N CYS A 42 26.96 4.81 3.22
CA CYS A 42 27.48 5.86 2.36
C CYS A 42 26.48 6.13 1.25
N GLU A 43 26.22 7.40 0.98
CA GLU A 43 25.43 7.81 -0.18
C GLU A 43 26.20 7.47 -1.46
N TYR A 44 25.47 6.99 -2.46
CA TYR A 44 26.03 6.62 -3.75
C TYR A 44 25.23 7.30 -4.86
N GLU A 45 25.90 8.19 -5.59
CA GLU A 45 25.30 8.88 -6.73
C GLU A 45 25.53 8.07 -8.01
N PHE A 46 24.44 7.82 -8.74
CA PHE A 46 24.51 7.09 -10.01
C PHE A 46 24.78 8.07 -11.16
N PRO A 47 25.76 7.77 -12.04
CA PRO A 47 25.97 8.58 -13.23
C PRO A 47 24.78 8.43 -14.18
N THR A 48 24.11 9.55 -14.47
CA THR A 48 22.92 9.59 -15.34
C THR A 48 23.18 9.06 -16.75
N SER A 49 24.42 9.19 -17.24
CA SER A 49 24.85 8.66 -18.55
C SER A 49 24.73 7.14 -18.70
N LYS A 50 24.65 6.40 -17.58
CA LYS A 50 24.54 4.93 -17.58
C LYS A 50 23.11 4.44 -17.35
N LEU A 51 22.13 5.33 -17.21
CA LEU A 51 20.74 4.97 -16.97
C LEU A 51 20.00 4.76 -18.30
N ALA A 52 19.60 3.51 -18.56
CA ALA A 52 18.72 3.20 -19.68
C ALA A 52 17.26 3.46 -19.28
N ASN A 53 16.50 4.15 -20.12
CA ASN A 53 15.06 4.32 -19.92
C ASN A 53 14.31 3.05 -20.33
N VAL A 54 14.07 2.17 -19.36
CA VAL A 54 13.36 0.90 -19.55
C VAL A 54 11.87 0.97 -19.23
N GLY A 55 11.37 2.11 -18.72
CA GLY A 55 9.99 2.24 -18.23
C GLY A 55 8.94 1.95 -19.32
N ALA A 56 9.03 2.65 -20.45
CA ALA A 56 8.07 2.47 -21.56
C ALA A 56 8.12 1.06 -22.17
N GLN A 57 9.29 0.42 -22.15
CA GLN A 57 9.44 -0.95 -22.65
C GLN A 57 8.78 -1.95 -21.68
N LEU A 58 8.97 -1.76 -20.38
CA LEU A 58 8.36 -2.59 -19.33
C LEU A 58 6.83 -2.51 -19.39
N GLU A 59 6.27 -1.31 -19.45
CA GLU A 59 4.83 -1.10 -19.57
C GLU A 59 4.25 -1.82 -20.79
N LYS A 60 4.90 -1.67 -21.95
CA LYS A 60 4.50 -2.35 -23.19
C LYS A 60 4.57 -3.88 -23.07
N LEU A 61 5.57 -4.42 -22.39
CA LEU A 61 5.73 -5.86 -22.19
C LEU A 61 4.67 -6.43 -21.24
N VAL A 62 4.41 -5.73 -20.13
CA VAL A 62 3.40 -6.13 -19.14
C VAL A 62 2.00 -6.02 -19.74
N ALA A 63 1.69 -4.96 -20.49
CA ALA A 63 0.39 -4.78 -21.12
C ALA A 63 0.07 -5.85 -22.19
N LYS A 64 1.10 -6.32 -22.92
CA LYS A 64 0.92 -7.31 -23.99
C LYS A 64 0.72 -8.74 -23.48
N ASN A 65 1.42 -9.12 -22.41
CA ASN A 65 1.42 -10.51 -21.94
C ASN A 65 0.48 -10.66 -20.74
N TYR A 66 -0.59 -11.44 -20.94
CA TYR A 66 -1.58 -11.72 -19.89
C TYR A 66 -0.97 -12.29 -18.60
N TYR A 67 -0.03 -13.23 -18.70
CA TYR A 67 0.61 -13.84 -17.52
C TYR A 67 1.47 -12.83 -16.77
N LEU A 68 2.26 -12.02 -17.50
CA LEU A 68 3.07 -10.96 -16.88
C LEU A 68 2.17 -9.89 -16.23
N HIS A 69 1.10 -9.48 -16.89
CA HIS A 69 0.12 -8.55 -16.33
C HIS A 69 -0.50 -9.09 -15.04
N LYS A 70 -0.90 -10.37 -15.02
CA LYS A 70 -1.47 -11.01 -13.82
C LYS A 70 -0.44 -11.08 -12.70
N SER A 71 0.78 -11.56 -12.97
CA SER A 71 1.85 -11.65 -11.99
C SER A 71 2.28 -10.28 -11.46
N ALA A 72 2.36 -9.26 -12.32
CA ALA A 72 2.66 -7.89 -11.92
C ALA A 72 1.59 -7.34 -10.96
N ARG A 73 0.30 -7.67 -11.20
CA ARG A 73 -0.80 -7.21 -10.34
C ARG A 73 -0.74 -7.87 -8.97
N GLU A 74 -0.41 -9.16 -8.92
CA GLU A 74 -0.21 -9.89 -7.68
C GLU A 74 1.02 -9.37 -6.92
N ALA A 75 2.12 -9.06 -7.63
CA ALA A 75 3.32 -8.48 -7.05
C ALA A 75 3.06 -7.09 -6.46
N TYR A 76 2.36 -6.21 -7.19
CA TYR A 76 1.95 -4.90 -6.70
C TYR A 76 1.07 -5.00 -5.44
N ARG A 77 0.09 -5.90 -5.44
CA ARG A 77 -0.74 -6.18 -4.27
C ARG A 77 0.11 -6.65 -3.08
N SER A 78 1.01 -7.61 -3.31
CA SER A 78 1.90 -8.16 -2.28
C SER A 78 2.82 -7.09 -1.70
N TYR A 79 3.36 -6.20 -2.53
CA TYR A 79 4.21 -5.10 -2.10
C TYR A 79 3.50 -4.16 -1.11
N ILE A 80 2.28 -3.73 -1.44
CA ILE A 80 1.52 -2.85 -0.54
C ILE A 80 1.14 -3.59 0.75
N HIS A 81 0.78 -4.88 0.67
CA HIS A 81 0.52 -5.70 1.87
C HIS A 81 1.77 -5.88 2.73
N ALA A 82 2.95 -6.00 2.15
CA ALA A 82 4.21 -6.08 2.88
C ALA A 82 4.50 -4.76 3.61
N TYR A 83 4.26 -3.63 2.96
CA TYR A 83 4.32 -2.31 3.58
C TYR A 83 3.33 -2.18 4.75
N ASN A 84 2.09 -2.63 4.53
CA ASN A 84 1.04 -2.63 5.55
C ASN A 84 1.26 -3.61 6.70
N SER A 85 2.07 -4.66 6.52
CA SER A 85 2.42 -5.60 7.60
C SER A 85 3.75 -5.26 8.28
N HIS A 86 4.50 -4.29 7.75
CA HIS A 86 5.83 -3.96 8.28
C HIS A 86 5.77 -3.44 9.73
N SER A 87 6.77 -3.79 10.55
CA SER A 87 6.80 -3.43 11.99
C SER A 87 7.11 -1.95 12.23
N PHE A 88 7.97 -1.33 11.42
CA PHE A 88 8.33 0.10 11.52
C PHE A 88 7.33 0.98 10.78
N LYS A 89 6.21 1.27 11.43
CA LYS A 89 5.11 2.08 10.86
C LYS A 89 5.41 3.57 10.71
N ASP A 90 6.38 4.04 11.46
CA ASP A 90 6.88 5.41 11.42
C ASP A 90 7.72 5.69 10.17
N VAL A 91 8.36 4.65 9.60
CA VAL A 91 9.14 4.74 8.36
C VAL A 91 8.38 4.21 7.15
N PHE A 92 7.77 3.03 7.28
CA PHE A 92 7.06 2.36 6.20
C PHE A 92 5.55 2.52 6.37
N ASP A 93 5.08 3.74 6.11
CA ASP A 93 3.66 4.07 6.12
C ASP A 93 3.05 3.85 4.73
N VAL A 94 1.93 3.12 4.69
CA VAL A 94 1.15 2.85 3.47
C VAL A 94 0.42 4.10 3.00
N TYR A 95 0.00 4.97 3.92
CA TYR A 95 -0.78 6.17 3.58
C TYR A 95 0.08 7.28 2.99
N ALA A 96 1.37 7.32 3.35
CA ALA A 96 2.35 8.25 2.79
C ALA A 96 2.96 7.75 1.45
N LEU A 97 2.65 6.52 1.03
CA LEU A 97 3.24 5.91 -0.16
C LEU A 97 2.56 6.41 -1.44
N ASP A 98 3.35 6.86 -2.42
CA ASP A 98 2.86 7.16 -3.76
C ASP A 98 2.50 5.88 -4.53
N LEU A 99 1.22 5.52 -4.49
CA LEU A 99 0.68 4.35 -5.17
C LEU A 99 0.83 4.44 -6.70
N GLN A 100 0.83 5.64 -7.27
CA GLN A 100 0.94 5.81 -8.72
C GLN A 100 2.38 5.57 -9.19
N GLY A 101 3.36 6.16 -8.51
CA GLY A 101 4.78 5.90 -8.77
C GLY A 101 5.14 4.43 -8.57
N VAL A 102 4.63 3.80 -7.51
CA VAL A 102 4.81 2.35 -7.30
C VAL A 102 4.15 1.55 -8.42
N ALA A 103 2.92 1.86 -8.84
CA ALA A 103 2.29 1.16 -9.96
C ALA A 103 3.09 1.24 -11.27
N LYS A 104 3.65 2.42 -11.59
CA LYS A 104 4.55 2.59 -12.74
C LYS A 104 5.79 1.71 -12.65
N SER A 105 6.36 1.54 -11.45
CA SER A 105 7.53 0.65 -11.25
C SER A 105 7.23 -0.83 -11.53
N PHE A 106 5.96 -1.25 -11.41
CA PHE A 106 5.49 -2.59 -11.79
C PHE A 106 5.06 -2.70 -13.27
N GLY A 107 5.19 -1.62 -14.05
CA GLY A 107 4.82 -1.59 -15.47
C GLY A 107 3.33 -1.32 -15.73
N PHE A 108 2.62 -0.70 -14.78
CA PHE A 108 1.24 -0.27 -14.97
C PHE A 108 1.16 1.21 -15.33
N GLU A 109 0.46 1.52 -16.41
CA GLU A 109 0.13 2.91 -16.79
C GLU A 109 -0.83 3.53 -15.75
N ASN A 110 -1.83 2.76 -15.32
CA ASN A 110 -2.81 3.17 -14.32
C ASN A 110 -2.78 2.22 -13.12
N PRO A 111 -2.82 2.73 -11.87
CA PRO A 111 -2.73 1.90 -10.69
C PRO A 111 -3.93 0.94 -10.61
N PRO A 112 -3.69 -0.38 -10.55
CA PRO A 112 -4.78 -1.34 -10.42
C PRO A 112 -5.42 -1.24 -9.04
N LYS A 113 -6.75 -1.44 -8.97
CA LYS A 113 -7.46 -1.46 -7.69
C LYS A 113 -6.97 -2.63 -6.83
N VAL A 114 -6.47 -2.31 -5.64
CA VAL A 114 -6.04 -3.29 -4.64
C VAL A 114 -6.94 -3.20 -3.42
N THR A 115 -7.54 -4.32 -3.03
CA THR A 115 -8.25 -4.43 -1.76
C THR A 115 -7.23 -4.53 -0.65
N LEU A 116 -6.98 -3.42 0.03
CA LEU A 116 -6.18 -3.39 1.23
C LEU A 116 -7.09 -3.75 2.41
N MET A 117 -6.80 -4.86 3.09
CA MET A 117 -7.40 -5.14 4.40
C MET A 117 -6.69 -4.27 5.45
N LEU A 118 -6.91 -2.96 5.34
CA LEU A 118 -6.45 -2.01 6.35
C LEU A 118 -7.37 -2.19 7.56
N LYS A 119 -6.79 -2.54 8.71
CA LYS A 119 -7.53 -2.43 9.98
C LYS A 119 -7.97 -0.98 10.08
N ALA A 120 -9.26 -0.75 10.32
CA ALA A 120 -9.83 0.59 10.40
C ALA A 120 -8.99 1.46 11.33
N ASN A 121 -8.58 2.63 10.85
CA ASN A 121 -7.84 3.59 11.66
C ASN A 121 -8.75 4.00 12.83
N PRO A 122 -8.32 3.90 14.11
CA PRO A 122 -9.15 4.33 15.24
C PRO A 122 -9.56 5.81 15.18
N LYS A 123 -8.89 6.59 14.32
CA LYS A 123 -9.10 8.03 14.12
C LYS A 123 -10.07 8.38 12.98
N GLU A 124 -10.62 7.41 12.24
CA GLU A 124 -11.75 7.72 11.35
C GLU A 124 -13.02 7.78 12.19
N PRO A 125 -13.70 8.94 12.30
CA PRO A 125 -15.04 8.94 12.87
C PRO A 125 -15.88 8.04 11.97
N SER A 126 -16.36 6.92 12.50
CA SER A 126 -17.36 6.12 11.82
C SER A 126 -18.43 7.11 11.38
N ARG A 127 -18.59 7.31 10.06
CA ARG A 127 -19.76 8.01 9.55
C ARG A 127 -20.93 7.21 10.07
N ARG A 128 -21.52 7.68 11.18
CA ARG A 128 -22.76 7.16 11.75
C ARG A 128 -23.75 7.27 10.61
N LYS A 129 -23.94 6.17 9.88
CA LYS A 129 -25.07 6.02 8.95
C LYS A 129 -26.28 6.41 9.77
N GLY A 130 -27.00 7.41 9.27
CA GLY A 130 -28.04 8.13 9.98
C GLY A 130 -28.98 7.20 10.75
N ALA A 131 -29.46 7.73 11.87
CA ALA A 131 -30.45 7.17 12.76
C ALA A 131 -31.41 6.19 12.06
N LYS A 132 -31.42 4.95 12.54
CA LYS A 132 -32.48 3.97 12.24
C LYS A 132 -33.79 4.47 12.86
N GLN A 133 -34.57 5.25 12.13
CA GLN A 133 -35.99 5.44 12.43
C GLN A 133 -36.80 4.58 11.45
N GLY A 134 -37.62 3.66 12.00
CA GLY A 134 -38.69 2.97 11.28
C GLY A 134 -38.29 1.77 10.41
N ARG A 135 -37.56 0.78 10.94
CA ARG A 135 -37.41 -0.50 10.21
C ARG A 135 -38.67 -1.35 10.36
N PHE A 136 -39.20 -1.79 9.23
CA PHE A 136 -40.18 -2.86 9.13
C PHE A 136 -39.61 -4.16 9.72
N SER A 137 -40.39 -4.86 10.53
CA SER A 137 -40.08 -6.19 11.07
C SER A 137 -41.27 -7.11 10.88
N GLU A 138 -41.07 -8.42 11.06
CA GLU A 138 -42.14 -9.43 10.99
C GLU A 138 -43.28 -9.13 11.97
N GLU A 139 -42.94 -8.54 13.12
CA GLU A 139 -43.88 -8.09 14.16
C GLU A 139 -44.42 -6.66 13.92
N ASN A 140 -43.84 -5.89 13.00
CA ASN A 140 -44.31 -4.56 12.63
C ASN A 140 -44.20 -4.31 11.11
N PRO A 141 -45.09 -4.92 10.31
CA PRO A 141 -45.03 -4.90 8.85
C PRO A 141 -45.29 -3.52 8.24
N TYR A 142 -45.74 -2.53 9.03
CA TYR A 142 -46.08 -1.18 8.55
C TYR A 142 -45.13 -0.09 9.06
N GLY A 143 -44.09 -0.45 9.84
CA GLY A 143 -43.09 0.50 10.32
C GLY A 143 -43.63 1.53 11.32
N SER A 144 -42.77 2.41 11.82
CA SER A 144 -43.15 3.43 12.81
C SER A 144 -43.70 4.69 12.11
N ARG A 145 -44.99 4.99 12.30
CA ARG A 145 -45.57 6.27 11.83
C ARG A 145 -45.11 7.44 12.73
N PRO A 146 -44.70 8.59 12.16
CA PRO A 146 -44.42 9.78 12.95
C PRO A 146 -45.71 10.34 13.57
N LYS A 147 -45.62 10.82 14.83
CA LYS A 147 -46.78 11.26 15.64
C LYS A 147 -47.66 12.35 15.03
N ASN A 148 -47.20 13.05 13.99
CA ASN A 148 -47.91 14.17 13.34
C ASN A 148 -48.46 13.81 11.94
N ASP A 149 -48.48 12.53 11.53
CA ASP A 149 -49.05 12.14 10.23
C ASP A 149 -50.56 11.86 10.34
N THR A 150 -51.38 12.79 9.84
CA THR A 150 -52.86 12.71 9.84
C THR A 150 -53.44 12.16 8.54
N ARG A 151 -52.62 11.66 7.61
CA ARG A 151 -53.10 11.17 6.32
C ARG A 151 -53.75 9.79 6.47
N GLN A 152 -55.00 9.66 6.00
CA GLN A 152 -55.82 8.45 6.17
C GLN A 152 -55.63 7.37 5.09
N PHE A 153 -54.83 7.59 4.04
CA PHE A 153 -54.71 6.63 2.95
C PHE A 153 -53.28 6.11 2.78
N ALA A 154 -53.16 4.78 2.67
CA ALA A 154 -51.95 4.12 2.20
C ALA A 154 -51.91 4.17 0.65
N ARG A 155 -50.71 4.37 0.08
CA ARG A 155 -50.51 4.24 -1.38
C ARG A 155 -50.76 2.79 -1.79
N GLN A 156 -51.53 2.60 -2.86
CA GLN A 156 -51.65 1.33 -3.57
C GLN A 156 -50.30 0.87 -4.14
#